data_AF-A0AA42Z8G2-F1
#
_entry.id   AF-A0AA42Z8G2-F1
#
_cell.length_a   1.000
_cell.length_b   1.000
_cell.length_c   1.000
_cell.angle_alpha   90.00
_cell.angle_beta   90.00
_cell.angle_gamma   90.00
#
_symmetry.space_group_name_H-M   'P 1'
#
loop_
_entity.id
_entity.type
_entity.pdbx_description
1 polymer ?
#
loop_
_entity_poly.entity_id
_entity_poly.type
_entity_poly.pdbx_seq_one_letter_code
_entity_poly.pdbx_strand_id
1 'polypeptide(L)'
;MPFLKRLGYYLIGLSIGLVFLAFFLKKKSEETGTSFCYFPNCRVLKELRSKPLSAYHLDGSSSSVVLDSITIQEFLINGKVDFKASDTKAAPCGLYVITVKGEATPTQITVENCKDSIKIVAYK
;
A
#
# COMPACT_ATOMS: atom_id res chain seq x y z
N MET A 1 36.35 -37.65 5.35
CA MET A 1 35.94 -36.84 4.18
C MET A 1 35.80 -35.39 4.63
N PRO A 2 36.49 -34.41 4.03
CA PRO A 2 36.52 -33.04 4.55
C PRO A 2 35.18 -32.33 4.33
N PHE A 3 34.40 -32.15 5.40
CA PHE A 3 33.10 -31.47 5.41
C PHE A 3 33.13 -30.11 4.69
N LEU A 4 34.21 -29.34 4.89
CA LEU A 4 34.42 -28.04 4.25
C LEU A 4 34.40 -28.11 2.72
N LYS A 5 34.98 -29.15 2.11
CA LYS A 5 34.97 -29.30 0.64
C LYS A 5 33.55 -29.55 0.13
N ARG A 6 32.78 -30.39 0.83
CA ARG A 6 31.38 -30.68 0.48
C ARG A 6 30.48 -29.45 0.66
N LEU A 7 30.68 -28.67 1.73
CA LEU A 7 29.96 -27.42 1.94
C LEU A 7 30.31 -26.38 0.87
N GLY A 8 31.58 -26.26 0.50
CA GLY A 8 32.03 -25.38 -0.58
C GLY A 8 31.36 -25.68 -1.92
N TYR A 9 31.35 -26.95 -2.35
CA TYR A 9 30.66 -27.35 -3.58
C TYR A 9 29.15 -27.07 -3.55
N TYR A 10 28.49 -27.29 -2.40
CA TYR A 10 27.08 -26.96 -2.23
C TYR A 10 26.82 -25.45 -2.35
N LEU A 11 27.62 -24.62 -1.69
CA LEU A 11 27.46 -23.17 -1.71
C LEU A 11 27.69 -22.57 -3.10
N ILE A 12 28.59 -23.14 -3.91
CA ILE A 12 28.77 -22.72 -5.30
C ILE A 12 27.49 -22.97 -6.10
N GLY A 13 26.93 -24.19 -6.03
CA GLY A 13 25.67 -24.52 -6.69
C GLY A 13 24.50 -23.65 -6.21
N LEU A 14 24.39 -23.46 -4.89
CA LEU A 14 23.38 -22.59 -4.27
C LEU A 14 23.51 -21.14 -4.77
N SER A 15 24.73 -20.62 -4.85
CA SER A 15 24.98 -19.24 -5.30
C SER A 15 24.53 -19.04 -6.74
N ILE A 16 24.87 -19.97 -7.63
CA ILE A 16 24.42 -19.96 -9.02
C ILE A 16 22.89 -20.03 -9.10
N GLY A 17 22.27 -20.93 -8.32
CA GLY A 17 20.81 -21.06 -8.23
C GLY A 17 20.12 -19.77 -7.74
N LEU A 18 20.69 -19.09 -6.75
CA LEU A 18 20.19 -17.82 -6.24
C LEU A 18 20.26 -16.70 -7.29
N VAL A 19 21.32 -16.67 -8.11
CA VAL A 19 21.43 -15.72 -9.22
C VAL A 19 20.31 -15.95 -10.24
N PHE A 20 20.12 -17.19 -10.69
CA PHE A 20 19.02 -17.54 -11.62
C PHE A 20 17.64 -17.19 -11.04
N LEU A 21 17.41 -17.55 -9.77
CA LEU A 21 16.16 -17.24 -9.07
C LEU A 21 15.92 -15.73 -9.01
N ALA A 22 16.95 -14.93 -8.69
CA ALA A 22 16.84 -13.48 -8.62
C ALA A 22 16.44 -12.86 -9.97
N PHE A 23 17.03 -13.33 -11.08
CA PHE A 23 16.63 -12.88 -12.42
C PHE A 23 15.18 -13.22 -12.74
N PHE A 24 14.73 -14.43 -12.41
CA PHE A 24 13.35 -14.87 -12.64
C PHE A 24 12.35 -14.03 -11.83
N LEU A 25 12.63 -13.81 -10.54
CA LEU A 25 11.77 -13.02 -9.67
C LEU A 25 11.73 -11.54 -10.08
N LYS A 26 12.87 -10.98 -10.50
CA LYS A 26 12.94 -9.60 -10.99
C LYS A 26 12.07 -9.41 -12.23
N LYS A 27 12.23 -10.27 -13.25
CA LYS A 27 11.39 -10.20 -14.45
C LYS A 27 9.91 -10.33 -14.14
N LYS A 28 9.53 -11.26 -13.27
CA LYS A 28 8.13 -11.42 -12.87
C LYS A 28 7.58 -10.16 -12.20
N SER A 29 8.31 -9.56 -11.25
CA SER A 29 7.86 -8.35 -10.57
C SER A 29 7.75 -7.15 -11.51
N GLU A 30 8.66 -7.02 -12.47
CA GLU A 30 8.72 -5.91 -13.42
C GLU A 30 7.66 -6.04 -14.54
N GLU A 31 7.49 -7.25 -15.09
CA GLU A 31 6.56 -7.52 -16.19
C GLU A 31 5.10 -7.60 -15.74
N THR A 32 4.82 -8.10 -14.53
CA THR A 32 3.44 -8.26 -14.04
C THR A 32 3.00 -7.18 -13.05
N GLY A 33 3.89 -6.26 -12.68
CA GLY A 33 3.63 -5.22 -11.68
C GLY A 33 3.24 -5.79 -10.30
N THR A 34 3.57 -7.06 -10.02
CA THR A 34 3.16 -7.71 -8.78
C THR A 34 3.91 -7.11 -7.59
N SER A 35 3.21 -6.30 -6.81
CA SER A 35 3.73 -5.79 -5.54
C SER A 35 3.41 -6.75 -4.39
N PHE A 36 4.46 -7.23 -3.73
CA PHE A 36 4.37 -8.03 -2.52
C PHE A 36 4.20 -7.12 -1.29
N CYS A 37 2.96 -6.71 -1.02
CA CYS A 37 2.62 -5.89 0.15
C CYS A 37 2.55 -6.73 1.44
N TYR A 38 3.71 -7.09 2.02
CA TYR A 38 3.74 -7.81 3.30
C TYR A 38 3.56 -6.89 4.51
N PHE A 39 3.97 -5.62 4.41
CA PHE A 39 3.87 -4.68 5.53
C PHE A 39 2.47 -4.07 5.67
N PRO A 40 2.03 -3.77 6.91
CA PRO A 40 0.69 -3.22 7.17
C PRO A 40 0.34 -1.99 6.32
N ASN A 41 1.28 -1.06 6.17
CA ASN A 41 1.08 0.16 5.37
C ASN A 41 0.72 -0.17 3.91
N CYS A 42 1.55 -0.96 3.23
CA CYS A 42 1.35 -1.35 1.83
C CYS A 42 0.03 -2.12 1.65
N ARG A 43 -0.29 -2.99 2.62
CA ARG A 43 -1.51 -3.80 2.57
C ARG A 43 -2.77 -2.93 2.59
N VAL A 44 -2.85 -1.97 3.51
CA VAL A 44 -3.98 -1.03 3.59
C VAL A 44 -4.06 -0.19 2.33
N LEU A 45 -2.96 0.44 1.90
CA LEU A 45 -2.97 1.27 0.70
C LEU A 45 -3.34 0.49 -0.57
N LYS A 46 -2.89 -0.77 -0.69
CA LYS A 46 -3.28 -1.65 -1.81
C LYS A 46 -4.76 -2.00 -1.76
N GLU A 47 -5.30 -2.28 -0.57
CA GLU A 47 -6.73 -2.54 -0.39
C GLU A 47 -7.57 -1.31 -0.78
N LEU A 48 -7.20 -0.12 -0.31
CA LEU A 48 -7.90 1.12 -0.64
C LEU A 48 -7.90 1.38 -2.15
N ARG A 49 -6.77 1.14 -2.84
CA ARG A 49 -6.68 1.29 -4.31
C ARG A 49 -7.49 0.26 -5.09
N SER A 50 -7.76 -0.91 -4.51
CA SER A 50 -8.54 -1.95 -5.19
C SER A 50 -10.05 -1.71 -5.15
N LYS A 51 -10.51 -0.75 -4.33
CA LYS A 51 -11.92 -0.42 -4.18
C LYS A 51 -12.26 0.83 -4.98
N PRO A 52 -13.46 0.90 -5.61
CA PRO A 52 -13.91 2.11 -6.26
C PRO A 52 -14.10 3.23 -5.24
N LEU A 53 -13.74 4.45 -5.63
CA LEU A 53 -14.16 5.65 -4.94
C LEU A 53 -15.68 5.77 -5.11
N SER A 54 -16.43 5.86 -4.01
CA SER A 54 -17.86 6.11 -4.08
C SER A 54 -18.07 7.55 -4.57
N ALA A 55 -18.21 7.74 -5.88
CA ALA A 55 -18.74 8.95 -6.46
C ALA A 55 -20.28 8.92 -6.27
N TYR A 56 -20.85 10.02 -5.76
CA TYR A 56 -22.29 10.24 -5.48
C TYR A 56 -22.85 9.52 -4.23
N HIS A 57 -23.58 10.14 -3.30
CA HIS A 57 -24.53 11.27 -3.38
C HIS A 57 -24.35 12.28 -2.23
N LEU A 58 -24.66 13.53 -2.59
CA LEU A 58 -24.92 14.68 -1.72
C LEU A 58 -26.18 14.45 -0.86
N ASP A 59 -26.12 13.57 0.14
CA ASP A 59 -27.09 13.61 1.22
C ASP A 59 -26.59 14.60 2.28
N GLY A 60 -26.79 15.88 1.95
CA GLY A 60 -27.12 16.98 2.85
C GLY A 60 -26.28 17.31 4.09
N SER A 61 -25.23 16.57 4.46
CA SER A 61 -24.57 16.79 5.76
C SER A 61 -23.06 16.49 5.83
N SER A 62 -22.38 16.15 4.75
CA SER A 62 -20.92 15.99 4.79
C SER A 62 -20.28 16.62 3.58
N SER A 63 -19.62 17.75 3.80
CA SER A 63 -18.76 18.47 2.85
C SER A 63 -17.80 17.50 2.18
N SER A 64 -18.18 16.98 1.01
CA SER A 64 -17.30 16.12 0.22
C SER A 64 -16.15 16.99 -0.28
N VAL A 65 -14.96 16.78 0.27
CA VAL A 65 -13.76 17.43 -0.26
C VAL A 65 -13.55 16.88 -1.67
N VAL A 66 -13.72 17.75 -2.68
CA VAL A 66 -13.41 17.43 -4.07
C VAL A 66 -11.88 17.51 -4.21
N LEU A 67 -11.20 16.38 -4.04
CA LEU A 67 -9.78 16.24 -4.35
C LEU A 67 -9.62 15.73 -5.77
N ASP A 68 -8.57 16.22 -6.43
CA ASP A 68 -8.21 15.71 -7.74
C ASP A 68 -7.81 14.23 -7.64
N SER A 69 -8.16 13.47 -8.67
CA SER A 69 -7.84 12.05 -8.82
C SER A 69 -6.34 11.78 -8.73
N ILE A 70 -5.51 12.72 -9.21
CA ILE A 70 -4.05 12.65 -9.15
C ILE A 70 -3.58 12.73 -7.70
N THR A 71 -4.09 13.71 -6.95
CA THR A 71 -3.76 13.89 -5.53
C THR A 71 -4.16 12.68 -4.71
N ILE A 72 -5.37 12.14 -4.91
CA ILE A 72 -5.83 10.93 -4.20
C ILE A 72 -4.89 9.75 -4.50
N GLN A 73 -4.51 9.57 -5.76
CA GLN A 73 -3.57 8.51 -6.13
C GLN A 73 -2.19 8.69 -5.48
N GLU A 74 -1.70 9.92 -5.34
CA GLU A 74 -0.46 10.20 -4.64
C GLU A 74 -0.50 9.73 -3.18
N PHE A 75 -1.60 10.04 -2.46
CA PHE A 75 -1.80 9.53 -1.10
C PHE A 75 -1.88 8.00 -1.04
N LEU A 76 -2.55 7.38 -2.01
CA LEU A 76 -2.74 5.94 -2.02
C LEU A 76 -1.50 5.14 -2.48
N ILE A 77 -0.54 5.80 -3.14
CA ILE A 77 0.70 5.17 -3.62
C ILE A 77 1.86 5.48 -2.67
N ASN A 78 2.05 6.74 -2.32
CA ASN A 78 3.22 7.23 -1.56
C ASN A 78 2.90 7.58 -0.10
N GLY A 79 1.64 7.46 0.32
CA GLY A 79 1.22 7.81 1.67
C GLY A 79 1.74 6.87 2.75
N LYS A 80 1.69 7.37 3.99
CA LYS A 80 1.93 6.61 5.20
C LYS A 80 0.67 6.63 6.05
N VAL A 81 0.15 5.44 6.36
CA VAL A 81 -0.98 5.24 7.26
C VAL A 81 -0.51 5.45 8.70
N ASP A 82 -1.16 6.39 9.40
CA ASP A 82 -0.99 6.56 10.83
C ASP A 82 -1.97 5.65 11.58
N PHE A 83 -1.51 4.44 11.89
CA PHE A 83 -2.31 3.46 12.64
C PHE A 83 -2.67 3.90 14.07
N LYS A 84 -2.01 4.92 14.63
CA LYS A 84 -2.36 5.45 15.96
C LYS A 84 -3.54 6.41 15.88
N ALA A 85 -3.60 7.20 14.80
CA ALA A 85 -4.69 8.13 14.54
C ALA A 85 -5.88 7.47 13.81
N SER A 86 -5.69 6.28 13.23
CA SER A 86 -6.71 5.53 12.49
C SER A 86 -7.56 4.65 13.42
N ASP A 87 -8.87 4.67 13.22
CA ASP A 87 -9.79 3.69 13.83
C ASP A 87 -10.11 2.56 12.85
N THR A 88 -9.24 1.55 12.83
CA THR A 88 -9.38 0.38 11.94
C THR A 88 -10.54 -0.55 12.26
N LYS A 89 -11.19 -0.40 13.42
CA LYS A 89 -12.28 -1.27 13.89
C LYS A 89 -13.63 -0.56 13.99
N ALA A 90 -13.70 0.71 13.57
CA ALA A 90 -14.94 1.45 13.49
C ALA A 90 -15.99 0.68 12.67
N ALA A 91 -17.22 0.67 13.16
CA ALA A 91 -18.39 0.18 12.45
C ALA A 91 -19.22 1.40 11.99
N PRO A 92 -19.73 1.43 10.75
CA PRO A 92 -19.78 0.35 9.75
C PRO A 92 -18.52 0.17 8.89
N CYS A 93 -17.63 1.17 8.86
CA CYS A 93 -16.44 1.20 8.02
C CYS A 93 -15.21 1.67 8.79
N GLY A 94 -14.04 1.13 8.46
CA GLY A 94 -12.78 1.50 9.14
C GLY A 94 -12.28 2.87 8.70
N LEU A 95 -11.81 3.70 9.63
CA LEU A 95 -11.28 5.02 9.35
C LEU A 95 -9.75 4.99 9.32
N TYR A 96 -9.17 5.37 8.19
CA TYR A 96 -7.74 5.38 7.94
C TYR A 96 -7.24 6.79 7.71
N VAL A 97 -6.22 7.16 8.46
CA VAL A 97 -5.54 8.44 8.38
C VAL A 97 -4.24 8.24 7.60
N ILE A 98 -4.10 8.94 6.48
CA ILE A 98 -2.96 8.79 5.56
C ILE A 98 -2.28 10.14 5.41
N THR A 99 -0.96 10.16 5.58
CA THR A 99 -0.14 11.37 5.47
C THR A 99 0.87 11.22 4.34
N VAL A 100 1.06 12.28 3.55
CA VAL A 100 2.16 12.39 2.58
C VAL A 100 3.11 13.49 3.08
N LYS A 101 4.41 13.24 2.98
CA LYS A 101 5.43 14.26 3.27
C LYS A 101 5.62 15.12 2.03
N GLY A 102 4.90 16.25 1.95
CA GLY A 102 5.13 17.29 0.96
C GLY A 102 6.21 18.30 1.38
N GLU A 103 6.63 19.17 0.45
CA GLU A 103 7.77 20.08 0.61
C GLU A 103 7.59 21.19 1.67
N ALA A 104 6.36 21.52 2.07
CA ALA A 104 6.11 22.64 2.99
C ALA A 104 5.24 22.30 4.21
N THR A 105 4.27 21.38 4.10
CA THR A 105 3.43 20.92 5.23
C THR A 105 3.04 19.45 5.04
N PRO A 106 2.93 18.66 6.14
CA PRO A 106 2.44 17.29 6.05
C PRO A 106 0.94 17.32 5.73
N THR A 107 0.59 17.01 4.49
CA THR A 107 -0.78 16.91 4.04
C THR A 107 -1.36 15.57 4.48
N GLN A 108 -2.60 15.57 4.95
CA GLN A 108 -3.25 14.41 5.56
C GLN A 108 -4.66 14.24 5.00
N ILE A 109 -5.00 13.01 4.66
CA ILE A 109 -6.37 12.62 4.32
C ILE A 109 -6.91 11.61 5.30
N THR A 110 -8.22 11.68 5.52
CA THR A 110 -8.97 10.64 6.23
C THR A 110 -9.85 9.92 5.23
N VAL A 111 -9.64 8.61 5.12
CA VAL A 111 -10.34 7.70 4.22
C VAL A 111 -11.16 6.72 5.03
N GLU A 112 -12.43 6.66 4.75
CA GLU A 112 -13.34 5.63 5.24
C GLU A 112 -13.31 4.44 4.28
N ASN A 113 -12.96 3.27 4.81
CA ASN A 113 -12.82 2.02 4.09
C ASN A 113 -14.00 1.09 4.39
N CYS A 114 -14.98 1.08 3.49
CA CYS A 114 -16.11 0.17 3.54
C CYS A 114 -15.82 -1.10 2.74
N LYS A 115 -16.70 -2.10 2.83
CA LYS A 115 -16.50 -3.39 2.15
C LYS A 115 -16.39 -3.24 0.62
N ASP A 116 -17.25 -2.42 0.04
CA ASP A 116 -17.42 -2.34 -1.42
C ASP A 116 -16.89 -1.02 -2.03
N SER A 117 -16.63 0.00 -1.20
CA SER A 117 -16.17 1.31 -1.67
C SER A 117 -15.32 2.04 -0.62
N ILE A 118 -14.60 3.07 -1.07
CA ILE A 118 -13.88 4.00 -0.19
C ILE A 118 -14.44 5.41 -0.32
N LYS A 119 -14.48 6.16 0.80
CA LYS A 119 -14.94 7.55 0.87
C LYS A 119 -13.89 8.44 1.53
N ILE A 120 -13.71 9.65 1.00
CA ILE A 120 -12.82 10.65 1.60
C ILE A 120 -13.64 11.53 2.52
N VAL A 121 -13.28 11.58 3.79
CA VAL A 121 -14.04 12.29 4.83
C VAL A 121 -13.43 13.66 5.14
N ALA A 122 -12.09 13.75 5.16
CA ALA A 122 -11.38 14.98 5.49
C ALA A 122 -10.06 15.09 4.73
N TYR A 123 -9.67 16.33 4.44
CA TYR A 123 -8.39 16.74 3.87
C TYR A 123 -7.82 17.90 4.69
N LYS A 124 -6.56 17.81 5.08
CA LYS A 124 -5.87 18.82 5.90
C LYS A 124 -4.45 19.05 5.40
#